data_AF-A0A7J5P2A9-F1
#
_entry.id   AF-A0A7J5P2A9-F1
#
_cell.length_a   1.000
_cell.length_b   1.000
_cell.length_c   1.000
_cell.angle_alpha   90.00
_cell.angle_beta   90.00
_cell.angle_gamma   90.00
#
_symmetry.space_group_name_H-M   'P 1'
#
loop_
_entity.id
_entity.type
_entity.pdbx_description
1 polymer ?
#
loop_
_entity_poly.entity_id
_entity_poly.type
_entity_poly.pdbx_seq_one_letter_code
_entity_poly.pdbx_strand_id
1 'polypeptide(L)'
;MGNNVSLLMASRIHGDVYVRFRGRYAETCRRKAVRRCIPSLQTNLQEARPELWQKLEQENSRPAIEEGEHYSFAPVDTMIRDNLWICPITPKYQNDAYYSITKNEIIVPEKEQFRSGESFYGTLFHEMTHSTGAEGVLDRFKPTTFGSPEYAREELVAELGSALVAQRYGMTKHIKEESCAYLKGWLDELKESPQFIKTTLLDVKRATSIITQKVDKIAQELEQNVGEKQENGAAAKEKTFYSSVAYLQFSDDTRPLDELREKGDCEGLLTLAKEYYDGNGINEQHTYLSATNNKGDSLIAEDENFAVVYNGSVGGTYEVMLKFTEQEIRDHIRRYGVDIAGETIKEVAREMAAEQFSALAHQKIPAFEMPNGDVLYVEYNKDSDMLDVGQPTNAGLVAQHRFPYDHNIGLDANLQAVNEKLNELEEYRAELQEAEYSVGMRR
;
A
#
# COMPACT_ATOMS: atom_id res chain seq x y z
N MET A 1 -67.91 2.27 -13.76
CA MET A 1 -67.31 2.03 -12.43
C MET A 1 -67.23 0.52 -12.27
N GLY A 2 -66.09 -0.15 -12.32
CA GLY A 2 -64.72 0.31 -12.11
C GLY A 2 -64.04 -0.75 -11.22
N ASN A 3 -63.49 -1.79 -11.85
CA ASN A 3 -63.20 -3.07 -11.19
C ASN A 3 -62.26 -2.94 -9.98
N ASN A 4 -62.58 -3.64 -8.90
CA ASN A 4 -61.61 -4.09 -7.92
C ASN A 4 -62.03 -5.45 -7.37
N VAL A 5 -61.35 -6.50 -7.84
CA VAL A 5 -61.44 -7.87 -7.30
C VAL A 5 -60.27 -8.06 -6.36
N SER A 6 -60.55 -8.20 -5.07
CA SER A 6 -59.56 -8.68 -4.10
C SER A 6 -59.64 -10.20 -4.02
N LEU A 7 -58.53 -10.88 -4.28
CA LEU A 7 -58.42 -12.33 -4.18
C LEU A 7 -57.14 -12.68 -3.43
N LEU A 8 -57.30 -13.09 -2.16
CA LEU A 8 -56.26 -13.74 -1.37
C LEU A 8 -56.13 -15.18 -1.84
N MET A 9 -55.06 -15.52 -2.57
CA MET A 9 -54.60 -16.90 -2.72
C MET A 9 -53.07 -16.97 -2.81
N ALA A 10 -52.48 -17.83 -1.99
CA ALA A 10 -51.16 -18.38 -2.24
C ALA A 10 -51.26 -19.53 -3.24
N SER A 11 -50.32 -19.65 -4.18
CA SER A 11 -50.10 -20.89 -4.92
C SER A 11 -48.64 -21.04 -5.37
N ARG A 12 -48.17 -22.29 -5.42
CA ARG A 12 -46.81 -22.71 -5.82
C ARG A 12 -46.77 -23.17 -7.28
N ILE A 13 -45.58 -23.17 -7.89
CA ILE A 13 -45.02 -24.09 -8.94
C ILE A 13 -43.79 -23.38 -9.56
N HIS A 14 -42.62 -23.98 -9.83
CA HIS A 14 -41.89 -25.17 -9.35
C HIS A 14 -40.38 -24.92 -9.65
N GLY A 15 -39.40 -25.58 -9.03
CA GLY A 15 -39.43 -26.55 -7.93
C GLY A 15 -38.01 -26.95 -7.49
N ASP A 16 -37.84 -27.28 -6.21
CA ASP A 16 -36.59 -27.83 -5.69
C ASP A 16 -36.40 -29.28 -6.16
N VAL A 17 -35.28 -29.57 -6.82
CA VAL A 17 -34.86 -30.95 -7.11
C VAL A 17 -33.88 -31.40 -6.03
N TYR A 18 -34.39 -32.09 -5.02
CA TYR A 18 -33.57 -32.86 -4.09
C TYR A 18 -33.26 -34.25 -4.67
N VAL A 19 -31.99 -34.63 -4.73
CA VAL A 19 -31.57 -36.03 -4.92
C VAL A 19 -30.80 -36.50 -3.68
N ARG A 20 -31.26 -37.59 -3.08
CA ARG A 20 -30.77 -38.15 -1.82
C ARG A 20 -29.56 -39.04 -2.06
N PHE A 21 -28.45 -38.80 -1.36
CA PHE A 21 -27.26 -39.64 -1.46
C PHE A 21 -27.50 -41.09 -0.98
N ARG A 22 -27.29 -42.05 -1.87
CA ARG A 22 -26.93 -43.45 -1.55
C ARG A 22 -25.81 -43.97 -2.48
N GLY A 23 -24.74 -43.19 -2.59
CA GLY A 23 -23.43 -43.63 -3.07
C GLY A 23 -23.12 -43.38 -4.56
N ARG A 24 -22.41 -42.26 -4.84
CA ARG A 24 -21.86 -41.82 -6.15
C ARG A 24 -22.96 -41.45 -7.19
N TYR A 25 -22.78 -40.54 -8.16
CA TYR A 25 -21.61 -39.87 -8.76
C TYR A 25 -21.81 -38.34 -8.93
N ALA A 26 -20.88 -37.67 -9.63
CA ALA A 26 -20.78 -36.23 -9.95
C ALA A 26 -21.97 -35.68 -10.80
N GLU A 27 -22.13 -34.39 -11.16
CA GLU A 27 -21.10 -33.48 -11.72
C GLU A 27 -21.41 -31.96 -11.60
N THR A 28 -20.49 -31.15 -12.13
CA THR A 28 -20.28 -29.70 -11.96
C THR A 28 -21.41 -28.75 -12.35
N CYS A 29 -21.53 -27.64 -11.62
CA CYS A 29 -22.27 -26.43 -12.03
C CYS A 29 -21.39 -25.16 -11.91
N ARG A 30 -20.93 -24.60 -13.04
CA ARG A 30 -20.30 -23.27 -13.10
C ARG A 30 -21.33 -22.18 -12.74
N ARG A 31 -21.18 -21.51 -11.60
CA ARG A 31 -21.92 -20.26 -11.31
C ARG A 31 -21.17 -19.07 -11.92
N LYS A 32 -21.85 -18.25 -12.73
CA LYS A 32 -21.37 -16.89 -13.06
C LYS A 32 -21.31 -16.07 -11.76
N ALA A 33 -20.13 -15.64 -11.36
CA ALA A 33 -19.94 -14.86 -10.14
C ALA A 33 -20.40 -13.40 -10.35
N VAL A 34 -21.59 -13.06 -9.88
CA VAL A 34 -22.00 -11.67 -9.64
C VAL A 34 -21.75 -11.38 -8.15
N ARG A 35 -20.66 -10.68 -7.83
CA ARG A 35 -20.45 -10.17 -6.47
C ARG A 35 -21.45 -9.04 -6.22
N ARG A 36 -22.28 -9.16 -5.19
CA ARG A 36 -23.05 -8.04 -4.63
C ARG A 36 -22.19 -7.40 -3.55
N CYS A 37 -21.61 -6.24 -3.85
CA CYS A 37 -21.02 -5.38 -2.83
C CYS A 37 -22.15 -4.60 -2.16
N ILE A 38 -22.27 -4.70 -0.84
CA ILE A 38 -23.19 -3.88 -0.04
C ILE A 38 -22.34 -2.74 0.55
N PRO A 39 -22.70 -1.46 0.35
CA PRO A 39 -22.02 -0.34 0.98
C PRO A 39 -21.97 -0.51 2.50
N SER A 40 -20.87 -0.09 3.13
CA SER A 40 -20.68 -0.22 4.58
C SER A 40 -21.82 0.46 5.36
N LEU A 41 -22.28 1.64 4.89
CA LEU A 41 -23.44 2.39 5.37
C LEU A 41 -24.81 1.66 5.27
N GLN A 42 -24.89 0.55 4.52
CA GLN A 42 -26.10 -0.30 4.42
C GLN A 42 -25.97 -1.61 5.21
N THR A 43 -24.93 -1.73 6.03
CA THR A 43 -24.70 -2.85 6.95
C THR A 43 -24.48 -2.31 8.35
N ASN A 44 -24.75 -3.09 9.39
CA ASN A 44 -24.43 -2.71 10.77
C ASN A 44 -22.93 -2.85 11.07
N LEU A 45 -22.05 -2.56 10.10
CA LEU A 45 -20.61 -2.79 10.19
C LEU A 45 -19.97 -2.02 11.35
N GLN A 46 -20.45 -0.80 11.60
CA GLN A 46 -20.03 0.05 12.73
C GLN A 46 -20.37 -0.58 14.10
N GLU A 47 -21.55 -1.21 14.23
CA GLU A 47 -21.98 -1.88 15.47
C GLU A 47 -21.32 -3.26 15.63
N ALA A 48 -21.15 -3.99 14.52
CA ALA A 48 -20.68 -5.38 14.52
C ALA A 48 -19.15 -5.52 14.51
N ARG A 49 -18.43 -4.52 14.00
CA ARG A 49 -16.96 -4.44 13.93
C ARG A 49 -16.47 -2.99 14.06
N PRO A 50 -16.61 -2.37 15.25
CA PRO A 50 -16.26 -0.96 15.46
C PRO A 50 -14.80 -0.64 15.14
N GLU A 51 -13.86 -1.53 15.46
CA GLU A 51 -12.43 -1.36 15.14
C GLU A 51 -12.16 -1.32 13.62
N LEU A 52 -12.80 -2.21 12.86
CA LEU A 52 -12.70 -2.20 11.39
C LEU A 52 -13.36 -0.96 10.78
N TRP A 53 -14.46 -0.49 11.38
CA TRP A 53 -15.08 0.77 10.97
C TRP A 53 -14.14 1.95 11.24
N GLN A 54 -13.60 2.08 12.46
CA GLN A 54 -12.65 3.14 12.81
C GLN A 54 -11.42 3.11 11.91
N LYS A 55 -10.87 1.93 11.59
CA LYS A 55 -9.75 1.79 10.66
C LYS A 55 -10.11 2.26 9.25
N LEU A 56 -11.26 1.84 8.69
CA LEU A 56 -11.73 2.31 7.38
C LEU A 56 -12.06 3.81 7.37
N GLU A 57 -12.59 4.33 8.48
CA GLU A 57 -12.89 5.75 8.67
C GLU A 57 -11.59 6.55 8.70
N GLN A 58 -10.57 6.11 9.45
CA GLN A 58 -9.23 6.71 9.50
C GLN A 58 -8.45 6.60 8.17
N GLU A 59 -8.58 5.48 7.44
CA GLU A 59 -7.96 5.28 6.12
C GLU A 59 -8.57 6.18 5.02
N ASN A 60 -9.88 6.46 5.10
CA ASN A 60 -10.56 7.37 4.19
C ASN A 60 -10.51 8.83 4.67
N SER A 61 -10.39 9.07 5.97
CA SER A 61 -10.01 10.33 6.60
C SER A 61 -8.50 10.56 6.51
N ARG A 62 -7.95 10.48 5.29
CA ARG A 62 -6.75 11.26 4.96
C ARG A 62 -7.03 12.71 5.35
N PRO A 63 -6.01 13.47 5.82
CA PRO A 63 -6.23 14.85 6.26
C PRO A 63 -6.96 15.61 5.17
N ALA A 64 -8.10 16.22 5.52
CA ALA A 64 -8.67 17.24 4.68
C ALA A 64 -7.58 18.31 4.51
N ILE A 65 -7.19 18.60 3.27
CA ILE A 65 -6.20 19.63 3.00
C ILE A 65 -6.81 20.94 3.50
N GLU A 66 -6.27 21.50 4.59
CA GLU A 66 -6.83 22.70 5.21
C GLU A 66 -6.79 23.87 4.21
N GLU A 67 -7.85 24.68 4.18
CA GLU A 67 -7.93 25.89 3.34
C GLU A 67 -6.85 26.90 3.76
N GLY A 68 -5.65 26.77 3.18
CA GLY A 68 -4.49 27.55 3.55
C GLY A 68 -3.18 27.09 2.88
N GLU A 69 -2.89 25.78 2.89
CA GLU A 69 -1.64 25.22 2.32
C GLU A 69 -1.71 24.95 0.81
N HIS A 70 -2.38 25.84 0.07
CA HIS A 70 -2.38 25.75 -1.38
C HIS A 70 -1.00 26.10 -1.97
N TYR A 71 -0.72 25.56 -3.16
CA TYR A 71 0.38 25.85 -4.11
C TYR A 71 1.57 24.88 -4.21
N SER A 72 1.63 23.76 -3.48
CA SER A 72 2.70 22.76 -3.70
C SER A 72 2.21 21.32 -3.61
N PHE A 73 2.63 20.50 -4.57
CA PHE A 73 2.53 19.05 -4.56
C PHE A 73 3.84 18.55 -5.18
N ALA A 74 4.85 18.44 -4.30
CA ALA A 74 6.25 18.30 -4.68
C ALA A 74 6.56 17.22 -5.74
N PRO A 75 5.87 16.05 -5.79
CA PRO A 75 6.08 15.07 -6.85
C PRO A 75 5.68 15.58 -8.24
N VAL A 76 4.54 16.27 -8.37
CA VAL A 76 4.07 16.82 -9.65
C VAL A 76 4.85 18.08 -10.04
N ASP A 77 5.21 18.93 -9.07
CA ASP A 77 6.07 20.09 -9.33
C ASP A 77 7.47 19.67 -9.80
N THR A 78 8.00 18.58 -9.24
CA THR A 78 9.23 17.91 -9.70
C THR A 78 9.06 17.30 -11.09
N MET A 79 7.93 16.61 -11.35
CA MET A 79 7.61 16.04 -12.66
C MET A 79 7.60 17.10 -13.79
N ILE A 80 7.07 18.29 -13.52
CA ILE A 80 7.06 19.43 -14.46
C ILE A 80 8.48 19.97 -14.66
N ARG A 81 9.17 20.29 -13.55
CA ARG A 81 10.53 20.90 -13.58
C ARG A 81 11.53 20.02 -14.33
N ASP A 82 11.53 18.73 -14.04
CA ASP A 82 12.54 17.79 -14.52
C ASP A 82 12.04 16.97 -15.75
N ASN A 83 10.86 17.31 -16.29
CA ASN A 83 10.22 16.69 -17.46
C ASN A 83 10.08 15.16 -17.39
N LEU A 84 9.66 14.64 -16.23
CA LEU A 84 9.56 13.19 -15.94
C LEU A 84 8.25 12.54 -16.44
N TRP A 85 7.35 13.34 -17.03
CA TRP A 85 6.11 12.85 -17.63
C TRP A 85 6.34 12.22 -19.03
N ILE A 86 5.30 11.59 -19.57
CA ILE A 86 5.30 10.93 -20.89
C ILE A 86 5.57 11.92 -22.02
N CYS A 87 5.17 13.18 -21.82
CA CYS A 87 5.40 14.30 -22.72
C CYS A 87 5.80 15.55 -21.91
N PRO A 88 6.47 16.54 -22.53
CA PRO A 88 6.78 17.80 -21.87
C PRO A 88 5.51 18.51 -21.38
N ILE A 89 5.54 18.98 -20.13
CA ILE A 89 4.50 19.84 -19.54
C ILE A 89 5.06 21.25 -19.49
N THR A 90 4.47 22.18 -20.24
CA THR A 90 4.94 23.57 -20.28
C THR A 90 3.89 24.53 -19.72
N PRO A 91 4.05 25.02 -18.48
CA PRO A 91 3.34 26.19 -17.99
C PRO A 91 3.65 27.41 -18.86
N LYS A 92 2.62 28.15 -19.28
CA LYS A 92 2.74 29.41 -20.05
C LYS A 92 1.63 30.37 -19.66
N TYR A 93 1.91 31.67 -19.63
CA TYR A 93 0.88 32.69 -19.44
C TYR A 93 -0.16 32.67 -20.58
N GLN A 94 -1.28 31.98 -20.37
CA GLN A 94 -2.42 31.88 -21.30
C GLN A 94 -3.71 31.49 -20.54
N ASN A 95 -4.87 31.49 -21.19
CA ASN A 95 -6.15 31.17 -20.52
C ASN A 95 -6.58 29.70 -20.68
N ASP A 96 -6.03 29.00 -21.67
CA ASP A 96 -6.46 27.65 -22.06
C ASP A 96 -5.49 26.59 -21.51
N ALA A 97 -5.98 25.38 -21.23
CA ALA A 97 -5.15 24.20 -21.03
C ALA A 97 -5.46 23.18 -22.14
N TYR A 98 -4.45 22.48 -22.63
CA TYR A 98 -4.63 21.44 -23.65
C TYR A 98 -3.44 20.50 -23.76
N TYR A 99 -3.72 19.22 -24.00
CA TYR A 99 -2.80 18.26 -24.60
C TYR A 99 -2.80 18.37 -26.13
N SER A 100 -1.62 18.61 -26.73
CA SER A 100 -1.44 18.70 -28.18
C SER A 100 -1.03 17.35 -28.77
N ILE A 101 -2.00 16.60 -29.32
CA ILE A 101 -1.76 15.29 -29.96
C ILE A 101 -0.66 15.35 -31.04
N THR A 102 -0.64 16.40 -31.87
CA THR A 102 0.29 16.52 -33.01
C THR A 102 1.73 16.82 -32.62
N LYS A 103 1.96 17.38 -31.43
CA LYS A 103 3.29 17.71 -30.91
C LYS A 103 3.73 16.81 -29.76
N ASN A 104 2.79 16.05 -29.18
CA ASN A 104 2.94 15.34 -27.92
C ASN A 104 3.50 16.27 -26.82
N GLU A 105 2.79 17.37 -26.53
CA GLU A 105 3.11 18.31 -25.44
C GLU A 105 1.83 18.69 -24.67
N ILE A 106 1.93 18.91 -23.35
CA ILE A 106 0.87 19.52 -22.54
C ILE A 106 1.21 20.99 -22.36
N ILE A 107 0.28 21.89 -22.71
CA ILE A 107 0.34 23.29 -22.34
C ILE A 107 -0.73 23.56 -21.27
N VAL A 108 -0.31 24.20 -20.18
CA VAL A 108 -1.18 24.58 -19.06
C VAL A 108 -0.93 26.07 -18.74
N PRO A 109 -1.93 26.83 -18.26
CA PRO A 109 -1.68 28.16 -17.72
C PRO A 109 -0.64 28.14 -16.60
N GLU A 110 0.02 29.27 -16.37
CA GLU A 110 0.91 29.46 -15.21
C GLU A 110 0.15 29.22 -13.90
N LYS A 111 0.82 28.65 -12.90
CA LYS A 111 0.19 28.16 -11.66
C LYS A 111 -0.48 29.30 -10.89
N GLU A 112 0.12 30.49 -10.98
CA GLU A 112 -0.30 31.77 -10.42
C GLU A 112 -1.58 32.32 -11.08
N GLN A 113 -1.99 31.81 -12.25
CA GLN A 113 -3.25 32.17 -12.89
C GLN A 113 -4.45 31.42 -12.31
N PHE A 114 -4.23 30.33 -11.56
CA PHE A 114 -5.29 29.54 -10.94
C PHE A 114 -5.64 30.07 -9.54
N ARG A 115 -6.90 29.90 -9.14
CA ARG A 115 -7.39 30.32 -7.82
C ARG A 115 -6.84 29.49 -6.65
N SER A 116 -6.43 28.25 -6.92
CA SER A 116 -5.85 27.33 -5.94
C SER A 116 -4.93 26.32 -6.62
N GLY A 117 -4.00 25.73 -5.86
CA GLY A 117 -3.16 24.63 -6.34
C GLY A 117 -3.97 23.43 -6.84
N GLU A 118 -5.07 23.09 -6.16
CA GLU A 118 -5.98 22.02 -6.60
C GLU A 118 -6.64 22.30 -7.96
N SER A 119 -6.96 23.58 -8.25
CA SER A 119 -7.50 23.97 -9.56
C SER A 119 -6.48 23.79 -10.68
N PHE A 120 -5.20 24.08 -10.40
CA PHE A 120 -4.08 23.82 -11.29
C PHE A 120 -3.87 22.31 -11.49
N TYR A 121 -3.70 21.54 -10.42
CA TYR A 121 -3.46 20.09 -10.52
C TYR A 121 -4.64 19.33 -11.13
N GLY A 122 -5.88 19.67 -10.78
CA GLY A 122 -7.07 19.07 -11.38
C GLY A 122 -7.18 19.33 -12.89
N THR A 123 -6.75 20.51 -13.35
CA THR A 123 -6.64 20.82 -14.79
C THR A 123 -5.46 20.10 -15.43
N LEU A 124 -4.30 20.07 -14.79
CA LEU A 124 -3.12 19.36 -15.30
C LEU A 124 -3.37 17.84 -15.40
N PHE A 125 -4.01 17.22 -14.40
CA PHE A 125 -4.37 15.80 -14.43
C PHE A 125 -5.35 15.47 -15.56
N HIS A 126 -6.19 16.42 -16.00
CA HIS A 126 -7.07 16.24 -17.17
C HIS A 126 -6.23 16.09 -18.43
N GLU A 127 -5.32 17.04 -18.69
CA GLU A 127 -4.41 16.98 -19.85
C GLU A 127 -3.42 15.80 -19.78
N MET A 128 -2.94 15.44 -18.59
CA MET A 128 -2.14 14.22 -18.40
C MET A 128 -2.96 12.98 -18.75
N THR A 129 -4.23 12.91 -18.36
CA THR A 129 -5.12 11.79 -18.71
C THR A 129 -5.29 11.70 -20.24
N HIS A 130 -5.49 12.82 -20.93
CA HIS A 130 -5.46 12.84 -22.41
C HIS A 130 -4.14 12.35 -22.96
N SER A 131 -2.99 12.83 -22.47
CA SER A 131 -1.68 12.40 -22.99
C SER A 131 -1.43 10.89 -22.91
N THR A 132 -2.03 10.19 -21.93
CA THR A 132 -1.96 8.71 -21.89
C THR A 132 -2.67 8.02 -23.05
N GLY A 133 -3.54 8.71 -23.79
CA GLY A 133 -4.22 8.20 -24.99
C GLY A 133 -3.36 8.21 -26.25
N ALA A 134 -2.15 8.76 -26.17
CA ALA A 134 -1.19 8.87 -27.28
C ALA A 134 -0.77 7.52 -27.86
N GLU A 135 -0.26 7.57 -29.09
CA GLU A 135 0.32 6.41 -29.79
C GLU A 135 1.53 5.88 -29.02
N GLY A 136 1.59 4.57 -28.81
CA GLY A 136 2.61 3.89 -28.00
C GLY A 136 2.37 3.93 -26.49
N VAL A 137 1.22 4.43 -26.02
CA VAL A 137 0.88 4.49 -24.59
C VAL A 137 -0.39 3.69 -24.27
N LEU A 138 -1.56 4.15 -24.72
CA LEU A 138 -2.83 3.40 -24.64
C LEU A 138 -3.62 3.43 -25.95
N ASP A 139 -3.09 4.07 -27.01
CA ASP A 139 -3.63 4.06 -28.39
C ASP A 139 -5.14 4.37 -28.48
N ARG A 140 -5.61 5.32 -27.65
CA ARG A 140 -7.05 5.63 -27.54
C ARG A 140 -7.54 6.58 -28.62
N PHE A 141 -6.68 7.50 -29.07
CA PHE A 141 -7.08 8.51 -30.04
C PHE A 141 -7.42 7.88 -31.39
N LYS A 142 -8.58 8.29 -31.92
CA LYS A 142 -9.02 7.96 -33.27
C LYS A 142 -9.10 9.24 -34.10
N PRO A 143 -8.86 9.20 -35.43
CA PRO A 143 -9.03 10.37 -36.29
C PRO A 143 -10.51 10.80 -36.33
N THR A 144 -10.89 11.80 -35.53
CA THR A 144 -12.26 12.31 -35.45
C THR A 144 -12.30 13.84 -35.34
N THR A 145 -13.48 14.42 -35.52
CA THR A 145 -13.72 15.86 -35.39
C THR A 145 -14.19 16.20 -33.98
N PHE A 146 -13.89 17.41 -33.51
CA PHE A 146 -14.43 17.96 -32.27
C PHE A 146 -15.97 17.80 -32.21
N GLY A 147 -16.47 17.32 -31.07
CA GLY A 147 -17.89 17.00 -30.87
C GLY A 147 -18.35 15.63 -31.42
N SER A 148 -17.46 14.76 -31.89
CA SER A 148 -17.79 13.36 -32.22
C SER A 148 -18.10 12.52 -30.96
N PRO A 149 -18.79 11.37 -31.08
CA PRO A 149 -18.95 10.40 -29.98
C PRO A 149 -17.62 9.91 -29.41
N GLU A 150 -16.61 9.69 -30.25
CA GLU A 150 -15.27 9.28 -29.81
C GLU A 150 -14.56 10.38 -29.01
N TYR A 151 -14.74 11.64 -29.42
CA TYR A 151 -14.25 12.80 -28.70
C TYR A 151 -14.95 12.96 -27.34
N ALA A 152 -16.28 12.88 -27.31
CA ALA A 152 -17.07 12.94 -26.08
C ALA A 152 -16.73 11.81 -25.09
N ARG A 153 -16.37 10.62 -25.60
CA ARG A 153 -15.84 9.50 -24.81
C ARG A 153 -14.46 9.80 -24.22
N GLU A 154 -13.56 10.38 -25.00
CA GLU A 154 -12.20 10.68 -24.54
C GLU A 154 -12.20 11.81 -23.49
N GLU A 155 -13.04 12.82 -23.64
CA GLU A 155 -13.31 13.82 -22.58
C GLU A 155 -13.89 13.16 -21.31
N LEU A 156 -14.77 12.16 -21.45
CA LEU A 156 -15.26 11.39 -20.30
C LEU A 156 -14.15 10.56 -19.62
N VAL A 157 -13.17 10.06 -20.39
CA VAL A 157 -11.98 9.40 -19.83
C VAL A 157 -11.12 10.41 -19.06
N ALA A 158 -10.89 11.59 -19.62
CA ALA A 158 -10.09 12.65 -19.00
C ALA A 158 -10.73 13.24 -17.74
N GLU A 159 -12.03 13.53 -17.76
CA GLU A 159 -12.77 14.09 -16.63
C GLU A 159 -12.82 13.14 -15.42
N LEU A 160 -13.15 11.87 -15.66
CA LEU A 160 -13.20 10.85 -14.61
C LEU A 160 -11.80 10.44 -14.14
N GLY A 161 -10.83 10.37 -15.07
CA GLY A 161 -9.46 10.02 -14.73
C GLY A 161 -8.83 11.06 -13.80
N SER A 162 -8.89 12.34 -14.18
CA SER A 162 -8.40 13.43 -13.35
C SER A 162 -9.15 13.58 -12.02
N ALA A 163 -10.46 13.28 -11.97
CA ALA A 163 -11.20 13.24 -10.71
C ALA A 163 -10.69 12.14 -9.75
N LEU A 164 -10.46 10.93 -10.25
CA LEU A 164 -9.94 9.81 -9.45
C LEU A 164 -8.48 10.03 -9.02
N VAL A 165 -7.64 10.65 -9.86
CA VAL A 165 -6.27 11.03 -9.51
C VAL A 165 -6.27 12.10 -8.41
N ALA A 166 -7.05 13.17 -8.58
CA ALA A 166 -7.21 14.22 -7.56
C ALA A 166 -7.68 13.61 -6.21
N GLN A 167 -8.71 12.75 -6.25
CA GLN A 167 -9.22 12.08 -5.06
C GLN A 167 -8.17 11.20 -4.37
N ARG A 168 -7.31 10.47 -5.12
CA ARG A 168 -6.22 9.65 -4.52
C ARG A 168 -5.26 10.52 -3.69
N TYR A 169 -4.96 11.72 -4.17
CA TYR A 169 -4.04 12.66 -3.52
C TYR A 169 -4.74 13.66 -2.59
N GLY A 170 -5.99 13.40 -2.19
CA GLY A 170 -6.74 14.22 -1.23
C GLY A 170 -7.24 15.56 -1.76
N MET A 171 -7.14 15.82 -3.06
CA MET A 171 -7.53 17.08 -3.68
C MET A 171 -9.01 17.10 -4.06
N THR A 172 -9.68 18.22 -3.81
CA THR A 172 -11.08 18.45 -4.17
C THR A 172 -11.20 18.94 -5.61
N LYS A 173 -11.65 18.07 -6.53
CA LYS A 173 -11.99 18.48 -7.90
C LYS A 173 -13.43 18.95 -7.99
N HIS A 174 -13.63 20.24 -8.25
CA HIS A 174 -14.92 20.76 -8.72
C HIS A 174 -15.11 20.46 -10.22
N ILE A 175 -16.30 19.98 -10.59
CA ILE A 175 -16.70 19.79 -11.99
C ILE A 175 -16.86 21.18 -12.63
N LYS A 176 -16.21 21.42 -13.78
CA LYS A 176 -16.31 22.70 -14.49
C LYS A 176 -17.69 22.83 -15.14
N GLU A 177 -18.20 24.06 -15.32
CA GLU A 177 -19.48 24.27 -16.01
C GLU A 177 -19.45 23.78 -17.46
N GLU A 178 -18.28 23.79 -18.10
CA GLU A 178 -18.07 23.25 -19.44
C GLU A 178 -18.30 21.73 -19.50
N SER A 179 -17.92 21.00 -18.45
CA SER A 179 -18.19 19.56 -18.27
C SER A 179 -19.70 19.24 -18.27
N CYS A 180 -20.57 20.20 -17.94
CA CYS A 180 -22.03 20.03 -17.96
C CYS A 180 -22.62 19.90 -19.38
N ALA A 181 -21.96 20.43 -20.41
CA ALA A 181 -22.37 20.21 -21.80
C ALA A 181 -22.21 18.74 -22.20
N TYR A 182 -21.11 18.12 -21.77
CA TYR A 182 -20.78 16.73 -22.03
C TYR A 182 -21.65 15.76 -21.21
N LEU A 183 -21.96 16.08 -19.94
CA LEU A 183 -22.89 15.32 -19.08
C LEU A 183 -24.23 14.96 -19.77
N LYS A 184 -24.75 15.86 -20.62
CA LYS A 184 -25.97 15.59 -21.38
C LYS A 184 -25.78 14.56 -22.50
N GLY A 185 -24.67 14.64 -23.24
CA GLY A 185 -24.31 13.65 -24.26
C GLY A 185 -24.05 12.28 -23.64
N TRP A 186 -23.32 12.25 -22.51
CA TRP A 186 -23.07 11.03 -21.75
C TRP A 186 -24.38 10.35 -21.34
N LEU A 187 -25.37 11.09 -20.80
CA LEU A 187 -26.67 10.52 -20.42
C LEU A 187 -27.42 9.82 -21.56
N ASP A 188 -27.18 10.18 -22.82
CA ASP A 188 -27.80 9.52 -23.97
C ASP A 188 -26.98 8.30 -24.42
N GLU A 189 -25.64 8.37 -24.48
CA GLU A 189 -24.78 7.20 -24.76
C GLU A 189 -24.88 6.10 -23.69
N LEU A 190 -25.04 6.48 -22.42
CA LEU A 190 -25.23 5.57 -21.28
C LEU A 190 -26.51 4.73 -21.41
N LYS A 191 -27.54 5.20 -22.13
CA LYS A 191 -28.79 4.46 -22.37
C LYS A 191 -28.66 3.43 -23.49
N GLU A 192 -27.84 3.72 -24.49
CA GLU A 192 -27.75 2.92 -25.72
C GLU A 192 -26.84 1.68 -25.58
N SER A 193 -25.79 1.71 -24.74
CA SER A 193 -24.89 0.55 -24.60
C SER A 193 -24.22 0.40 -23.21
N PRO A 194 -24.58 -0.60 -22.40
CA PRO A 194 -23.87 -0.94 -21.17
C PRO A 194 -22.39 -1.31 -21.37
N GLN A 195 -22.00 -1.72 -22.58
CA GLN A 195 -20.61 -2.05 -22.91
C GLN A 195 -19.74 -0.80 -23.06
N PHE A 196 -20.32 0.34 -23.47
CA PHE A 196 -19.63 1.64 -23.55
C PHE A 196 -19.10 2.07 -22.18
N ILE A 197 -19.94 2.03 -21.14
CA ILE A 197 -19.54 2.31 -19.75
C ILE A 197 -18.35 1.45 -19.35
N LYS A 198 -18.44 0.13 -19.61
CA LYS A 198 -17.43 -0.82 -19.18
C LYS A 198 -16.08 -0.57 -19.85
N THR A 199 -16.04 -0.28 -21.15
CA THR A 199 -14.76 0.02 -21.83
C THR A 199 -14.22 1.38 -21.41
N THR A 200 -15.07 2.40 -21.28
CA THR A 200 -14.65 3.73 -20.83
C THR A 200 -14.07 3.70 -19.41
N LEU A 201 -14.71 3.00 -18.46
CA LEU A 201 -14.16 2.85 -17.10
C LEU A 201 -12.88 2.00 -17.04
N LEU A 202 -12.67 1.06 -17.97
CA LEU A 202 -11.40 0.33 -18.09
C LEU A 202 -10.27 1.25 -18.58
N ASP A 203 -10.55 2.13 -19.55
CA ASP A 203 -9.58 3.11 -20.05
C ASP A 203 -9.28 4.19 -19.01
N VAL A 204 -10.28 4.68 -18.27
CA VAL A 204 -10.11 5.52 -17.07
C VAL A 204 -9.15 4.84 -16.09
N LYS A 205 -9.41 3.59 -15.69
CA LYS A 205 -8.55 2.86 -14.74
C LYS A 205 -7.09 2.75 -15.24
N ARG A 206 -6.89 2.49 -16.54
CA ARG A 206 -5.55 2.39 -17.13
C ARG A 206 -4.82 3.73 -17.13
N ALA A 207 -5.49 4.79 -17.58
CA ALA A 207 -4.93 6.13 -17.63
C ALA A 207 -4.56 6.64 -16.23
N THR A 208 -5.44 6.46 -15.24
CA THR A 208 -5.13 6.85 -13.85
C THR A 208 -3.99 6.02 -13.27
N SER A 209 -3.94 4.71 -13.51
CA SER A 209 -2.85 3.86 -13.04
C SER A 209 -1.47 4.36 -13.48
N ILE A 210 -1.33 4.79 -14.75
CA ILE A 210 -0.08 5.32 -15.29
C ILE A 210 0.31 6.64 -14.59
N ILE A 211 -0.67 7.55 -14.42
CA ILE A 211 -0.44 8.82 -13.72
C ILE A 211 0.01 8.55 -12.28
N THR A 212 -0.73 7.71 -11.55
CA THR A 212 -0.46 7.47 -10.14
C THR A 212 0.85 6.73 -9.92
N GLN A 213 1.21 5.76 -10.77
CA GLN A 213 2.51 5.06 -10.68
C GLN A 213 3.69 6.02 -10.86
N LYS A 214 3.61 6.95 -11.84
CA LYS A 214 4.66 7.95 -12.05
C LYS A 214 4.73 9.00 -10.94
N VAL A 215 3.60 9.46 -10.42
CA VAL A 215 3.55 10.41 -9.30
C VAL A 215 4.06 9.75 -8.01
N ASP A 216 3.63 8.53 -7.72
CA ASP A 216 4.05 7.77 -6.53
C ASP A 216 5.55 7.44 -6.59
N LYS A 217 6.10 7.06 -7.77
CA LYS A 217 7.55 6.85 -7.94
C LYS A 217 8.36 8.12 -7.64
N ILE A 218 7.95 9.28 -8.15
CA ILE A 218 8.66 10.55 -7.88
C ILE A 218 8.53 10.93 -6.40
N ALA A 219 7.40 10.62 -5.74
CA ALA A 219 7.26 10.84 -4.30
C ALA A 219 8.28 10.00 -3.49
N GLN A 220 8.43 8.71 -3.83
CA GLN A 220 9.43 7.83 -3.23
C GLN A 220 10.86 8.31 -3.46
N GLU A 221 11.20 8.71 -4.70
CA GLU A 221 12.52 9.26 -5.04
C GLU A 221 12.82 10.55 -4.24
N LEU A 222 11.82 11.41 -4.02
CA LEU A 222 11.98 12.63 -3.21
C LEU A 222 12.18 12.32 -1.72
N GLU A 223 11.48 11.32 -1.16
CA GLU A 223 11.66 10.86 0.22
C GLU A 223 13.09 10.30 0.42
N GLN A 224 13.58 9.47 -0.52
CA GLN A 224 14.94 8.91 -0.51
C GLN A 224 16.02 10.01 -0.60
N ASN A 225 15.88 10.96 -1.53
CA ASN A 225 16.83 12.08 -1.70
C ASN A 225 16.89 13.04 -0.50
N VAL A 226 15.86 13.08 0.34
CA VAL A 226 15.86 13.84 1.61
C VAL A 226 16.63 13.09 2.69
N GLY A 227 16.53 11.75 2.73
CA GLY A 227 17.35 10.89 3.61
C GLY A 227 18.84 11.00 3.31
N GLU A 228 19.24 10.88 2.04
CA GLU A 228 20.65 10.94 1.62
C GLU A 228 21.36 12.25 2.00
N LYS A 229 20.63 13.37 2.13
CA LYS A 229 21.20 14.66 2.54
C LYS A 229 21.40 14.80 4.05
N GLN A 230 20.86 13.90 4.86
CA GLN A 230 21.10 13.86 6.31
C GLN A 230 22.22 12.87 6.69
N GLU A 231 22.51 11.86 5.87
CA GLU A 231 23.54 10.86 6.15
C GLU A 231 24.70 10.85 5.14
N ASN A 232 25.49 11.93 5.15
CA ASN A 232 26.85 11.89 4.58
C ASN A 232 27.80 11.10 5.51
N GLY A 233 27.57 9.79 5.59
CA GLY A 233 28.15 8.86 6.55
C GLY A 233 28.55 7.51 5.95
N ALA A 234 29.12 7.51 4.73
CA ALA A 234 29.75 6.35 4.10
C ALA A 234 28.92 5.04 4.14
N ALA A 235 27.73 5.07 3.56
CA ALA A 235 26.86 3.90 3.48
C ALA A 235 27.57 2.70 2.82
N ALA A 236 27.58 1.57 3.53
CA ALA A 236 27.81 0.27 2.91
C ALA A 236 26.69 0.01 1.88
N LYS A 237 26.95 -0.84 0.87
CA LYS A 237 25.92 -1.25 -0.11
C LYS A 237 24.67 -1.72 0.63
N GLU A 238 23.56 -1.02 0.40
CA GLU A 238 22.26 -1.35 1.00
C GLU A 238 21.86 -2.79 0.67
N LYS A 239 21.33 -3.52 1.66
CA LYS A 239 20.92 -4.92 1.48
C LYS A 239 19.67 -4.96 0.59
N THR A 240 19.69 -5.79 -0.45
CA THR A 240 18.51 -6.05 -1.30
C THR A 240 17.79 -7.30 -0.81
N PHE A 241 16.46 -7.20 -0.67
CA PHE A 241 15.58 -8.27 -0.24
C PHE A 241 14.71 -8.74 -1.40
N TYR A 242 14.37 -10.02 -1.41
CA TYR A 242 13.57 -10.68 -2.45
C TYR A 242 12.30 -11.25 -1.83
N SER A 243 11.14 -10.76 -2.27
CA SER A 243 9.81 -11.12 -1.76
C SER A 243 9.03 -11.90 -2.81
N SER A 244 8.63 -13.13 -2.48
CA SER A 244 7.85 -13.99 -3.37
C SER A 244 6.46 -13.43 -3.65
N VAL A 245 6.16 -13.16 -4.93
CA VAL A 245 4.84 -12.65 -5.38
C VAL A 245 4.02 -13.70 -6.11
N ALA A 246 4.66 -14.65 -6.80
CA ALA A 246 3.95 -15.76 -7.47
C ALA A 246 4.80 -17.04 -7.48
N TYR A 247 4.20 -18.15 -7.05
CA TYR A 247 4.80 -19.49 -7.09
C TYR A 247 4.05 -20.37 -8.10
N LEU A 248 4.70 -20.64 -9.23
CA LEU A 248 4.13 -21.30 -10.41
C LEU A 248 4.59 -22.77 -10.45
N GLN A 249 3.62 -23.67 -10.23
CA GLN A 249 3.84 -25.11 -10.10
C GLN A 249 2.99 -25.97 -11.05
N PHE A 250 2.07 -25.37 -11.80
CA PHE A 250 1.21 -26.08 -12.73
C PHE A 250 1.78 -26.01 -14.15
N SER A 251 1.71 -27.12 -14.88
CA SER A 251 2.25 -27.23 -16.24
C SER A 251 1.71 -26.22 -17.24
N ASP A 252 0.51 -25.68 -16.99
CA ASP A 252 -0.11 -24.68 -17.85
C ASP A 252 0.55 -23.30 -17.68
N ASP A 253 1.10 -23.02 -16.49
CA ASP A 253 1.82 -21.78 -16.15
C ASP A 253 3.34 -21.90 -16.40
N THR A 254 3.94 -23.07 -16.15
CA THR A 254 5.39 -23.25 -16.36
C THR A 254 5.75 -23.39 -17.83
N ARG A 255 4.90 -24.01 -18.67
CA ARG A 255 5.21 -24.27 -20.09
C ARG A 255 5.60 -23.02 -20.89
N PRO A 256 4.87 -21.88 -20.82
CA PRO A 256 5.29 -20.67 -21.53
C PRO A 256 6.65 -20.13 -21.06
N LEU A 257 6.95 -20.25 -19.76
CA LEU A 257 8.26 -19.88 -19.18
C LEU A 257 9.36 -20.87 -19.59
N ASP A 258 9.07 -22.17 -19.66
CA ASP A 258 9.99 -23.20 -20.15
C ASP A 258 10.37 -22.93 -21.62
N GLU A 259 9.38 -22.62 -22.47
CA GLU A 259 9.60 -22.27 -23.88
C GLU A 259 10.44 -21.00 -24.08
N LEU A 260 10.37 -20.03 -23.17
CA LEU A 260 11.19 -18.81 -23.20
C LEU A 260 12.60 -19.07 -22.66
N ARG A 261 12.73 -19.85 -21.57
CA ARG A 261 14.02 -20.27 -21.00
C ARG A 261 14.83 -21.10 -21.99
N GLU A 262 14.20 -22.04 -22.70
CA GLU A 262 14.87 -22.85 -23.73
C GLU A 262 15.37 -22.02 -24.92
N LYS A 263 14.71 -20.89 -25.22
CA LYS A 263 15.15 -19.92 -26.24
C LYS A 263 16.22 -18.94 -25.72
N GLY A 264 16.43 -18.86 -24.41
CA GLY A 264 17.32 -17.89 -23.76
C GLY A 264 16.76 -16.47 -23.71
N ASP A 265 15.44 -16.29 -23.77
CA ASP A 265 14.78 -14.99 -23.83
C ASP A 265 14.48 -14.43 -22.42
N CYS A 266 15.45 -13.72 -21.84
CA CYS A 266 15.32 -13.13 -20.51
C CYS A 266 14.30 -11.97 -20.45
N GLU A 267 14.15 -11.18 -21.51
CA GLU A 267 13.18 -10.07 -21.56
C GLU A 267 11.74 -10.60 -21.64
N GLY A 268 11.52 -11.64 -22.45
CA GLY A 268 10.26 -12.36 -22.52
C GLY A 268 9.88 -13.02 -21.19
N LEU A 269 10.85 -13.65 -20.51
CA LEU A 269 10.65 -14.22 -19.17
C LEU A 269 10.20 -13.18 -18.15
N LEU A 270 10.87 -12.03 -18.08
CA LEU A 270 10.51 -10.93 -17.17
C LEU A 270 9.15 -10.32 -17.52
N THR A 271 8.85 -10.16 -18.81
CA THR A 271 7.56 -9.63 -19.29
C THR A 271 6.41 -10.54 -18.88
N LEU A 272 6.54 -11.85 -19.11
CA LEU A 272 5.53 -12.83 -18.73
C LEU A 272 5.41 -12.96 -17.20
N ALA A 273 6.53 -12.95 -16.46
CA ALA A 273 6.51 -12.97 -15.00
C ALA A 273 5.75 -11.78 -14.40
N LYS A 274 5.82 -10.60 -15.03
CA LYS A 274 5.05 -9.40 -14.66
C LYS A 274 3.54 -9.53 -14.93
N GLU A 275 3.09 -10.42 -15.82
CA GLU A 275 1.66 -10.69 -15.99
C GLU A 275 1.07 -11.50 -14.82
N TYR A 276 1.88 -12.31 -14.14
CA TYR A 276 1.50 -13.03 -12.93
C TYR A 276 1.51 -12.17 -11.66
N TYR A 277 2.04 -10.94 -11.74
CA TYR A 277 2.02 -9.99 -10.63
C TYR A 277 0.65 -9.30 -10.52
N ASP A 278 -0.04 -9.54 -9.41
CA ASP A 278 -1.39 -9.04 -9.13
C ASP A 278 -1.44 -7.69 -8.39
N GLY A 279 -0.28 -7.15 -8.00
CA GLY A 279 -0.14 -5.90 -7.25
C GLY A 279 0.09 -6.06 -5.75
N ASN A 280 0.35 -7.27 -5.25
CA ASN A 280 0.69 -7.49 -3.84
C ASN A 280 2.05 -6.88 -3.46
N GLY A 281 2.13 -6.25 -2.29
CA GLY A 281 3.38 -5.68 -1.77
C GLY A 281 4.36 -6.72 -1.21
N ILE A 282 5.12 -6.33 -0.19
CA ILE A 282 6.03 -7.22 0.53
C ILE A 282 5.24 -8.41 1.10
N ASN A 283 5.67 -9.62 0.73
CA ASN A 283 5.13 -10.86 1.26
C ASN A 283 5.84 -11.18 2.57
N GLU A 284 5.20 -10.81 3.69
CA GLU A 284 5.79 -10.87 5.02
C GLU A 284 6.32 -12.28 5.37
N GLN A 285 5.68 -13.35 4.90
CA GLN A 285 6.10 -14.73 5.17
C GLN A 285 7.24 -15.22 4.26
N HIS A 286 7.35 -14.66 3.05
CA HIS A 286 8.21 -15.16 1.98
C HIS A 286 9.11 -14.06 1.41
N THR A 287 9.76 -13.33 2.31
CA THR A 287 10.81 -12.36 1.99
C THR A 287 12.16 -12.88 2.49
N TYR A 288 13.20 -12.75 1.67
CA TYR A 288 14.50 -13.39 1.85
C TYR A 288 15.66 -12.45 1.47
N LEU A 289 16.88 -12.73 1.96
CA LEU A 289 18.09 -11.95 1.64
C LEU A 289 18.75 -12.37 0.29
N SER A 290 18.23 -13.41 -0.35
CA SER A 290 18.72 -13.95 -1.63
C SER A 290 17.54 -14.37 -2.49
N ALA A 291 17.74 -14.44 -3.81
CA ALA A 291 16.74 -15.01 -4.73
C ALA A 291 16.74 -16.55 -4.70
N THR A 292 17.89 -17.19 -4.43
CA THR A 292 18.04 -18.66 -4.47
C THR A 292 18.11 -19.24 -3.06
N ASN A 293 16.94 -19.49 -2.45
CA ASN A 293 16.84 -19.89 -1.04
C ASN A 293 16.75 -21.41 -0.86
N ASN A 294 16.26 -22.12 -1.87
CA ASN A 294 16.06 -23.56 -1.85
C ASN A 294 17.14 -24.30 -2.67
N LYS A 295 17.39 -25.55 -2.29
CA LYS A 295 18.31 -26.41 -3.02
C LYS A 295 17.76 -26.72 -4.42
N GLY A 296 18.49 -26.30 -5.44
CA GLY A 296 18.10 -26.48 -6.84
C GLY A 296 17.47 -25.24 -7.48
N ASP A 297 17.33 -24.15 -6.74
CA ASP A 297 17.00 -22.83 -7.30
C ASP A 297 18.13 -22.36 -8.24
N SER A 298 17.73 -21.69 -9.31
CA SER A 298 18.61 -21.03 -10.27
C SER A 298 17.94 -19.74 -10.70
N LEU A 299 18.62 -18.61 -10.50
CA LEU A 299 18.18 -17.32 -11.02
C LEU A 299 18.29 -17.34 -12.55
N ILE A 300 17.17 -17.18 -13.26
CA ILE A 300 17.11 -17.27 -14.73
C ILE A 300 17.07 -15.90 -15.38
N ALA A 301 16.33 -14.96 -14.79
CA ALA A 301 16.27 -13.57 -15.24
C ALA A 301 16.10 -12.64 -14.03
N GLU A 302 16.66 -11.44 -14.13
CA GLU A 302 16.57 -10.41 -13.09
C GLU A 302 16.58 -9.03 -13.78
N ASP A 303 15.80 -8.09 -13.25
CA ASP A 303 15.90 -6.67 -13.57
C ASP A 303 16.03 -5.80 -12.30
N GLU A 304 15.77 -4.50 -12.42
CA GLU A 304 15.80 -3.55 -11.31
C GLU A 304 14.84 -3.96 -10.17
N ASN A 305 13.65 -4.48 -10.50
CA ASN A 305 12.53 -4.67 -9.57
C ASN A 305 12.09 -6.13 -9.43
N PHE A 306 12.37 -7.00 -10.40
CA PHE A 306 11.92 -8.39 -10.43
C PHE A 306 13.07 -9.39 -10.54
N ALA A 307 12.91 -10.56 -9.93
CA ALA A 307 13.73 -11.74 -10.14
C ALA A 307 12.85 -12.96 -10.48
N VAL A 308 13.27 -13.76 -11.45
CA VAL A 308 12.61 -15.00 -11.87
C VAL A 308 13.54 -16.17 -11.57
N VAL A 309 13.13 -16.97 -10.60
CA VAL A 309 13.87 -18.12 -10.09
C VAL A 309 13.22 -19.39 -10.59
N TYR A 310 14.02 -20.36 -11.02
CA TYR A 310 13.57 -21.67 -11.46
C TYR A 310 14.14 -22.75 -10.55
N ASN A 311 13.29 -23.67 -10.06
CA ASN A 311 13.75 -24.82 -9.29
C ASN A 311 13.62 -26.12 -10.10
N GLY A 312 14.76 -26.61 -10.60
CA GLY A 312 14.84 -27.85 -11.36
C GLY A 312 14.77 -29.14 -10.52
N SER A 313 14.82 -29.05 -9.18
CA SER A 313 14.83 -30.22 -8.28
C SER A 313 13.43 -30.71 -7.90
N VAL A 314 12.40 -29.85 -7.97
CA VAL A 314 11.01 -30.18 -7.60
C VAL A 314 10.08 -30.41 -8.80
N GLY A 315 10.65 -30.73 -9.97
CA GLY A 315 9.89 -30.98 -11.20
C GLY A 315 9.74 -29.78 -12.12
N GLY A 316 10.47 -28.68 -11.86
CA GLY A 316 10.53 -27.52 -12.74
C GLY A 316 9.52 -26.42 -12.40
N THR A 317 9.57 -25.91 -11.18
CA THR A 317 8.72 -24.78 -10.76
C THR A 317 9.41 -23.44 -11.00
N TYR A 318 8.61 -22.38 -11.10
CA TYR A 318 9.09 -21.01 -11.20
C TYR A 318 8.59 -20.18 -10.02
N GLU A 319 9.43 -19.33 -9.48
CA GLU A 319 9.09 -18.35 -8.45
C GLU A 319 9.43 -16.95 -8.96
N VAL A 320 8.43 -16.08 -8.95
CA VAL A 320 8.57 -14.66 -9.29
C VAL A 320 8.70 -13.89 -7.98
N MET A 321 9.78 -13.12 -7.85
CA MET A 321 10.08 -12.31 -6.67
C MET A 321 10.17 -10.83 -7.04
N LEU A 322 9.68 -9.96 -6.16
CA LEU A 322 9.97 -8.53 -6.17
C LEU A 322 11.21 -8.22 -5.34
N LYS A 323 11.93 -7.18 -5.74
CA LYS A 323 13.11 -6.65 -5.05
C LYS A 323 12.71 -5.44 -4.21
N PHE A 324 13.20 -5.38 -2.99
CA PHE A 324 12.99 -4.30 -2.03
C PHE A 324 14.30 -3.88 -1.38
N THR A 325 14.42 -2.60 -1.02
CA THR A 325 15.55 -2.06 -0.27
C THR A 325 15.43 -2.35 1.22
N GLU A 326 16.54 -2.22 1.97
CA GLU A 326 16.48 -2.37 3.43
C GLU A 326 15.59 -1.29 4.06
N GLN A 327 15.61 -0.06 3.52
CA GLN A 327 14.75 1.01 4.00
C GLN A 327 13.26 0.72 3.77
N GLU A 328 12.87 0.14 2.63
CA GLU A 328 11.47 -0.27 2.39
C GLU A 328 11.00 -1.35 3.36
N ILE A 329 11.85 -2.33 3.70
CA ILE A 329 11.54 -3.35 4.73
C ILE A 329 11.41 -2.70 6.10
N ARG A 330 12.32 -1.80 6.48
CA ARG A 330 12.27 -1.05 7.76
C ARG A 330 10.99 -0.22 7.88
N ASP A 331 10.55 0.42 6.80
CA ASP A 331 9.30 1.20 6.79
C ASP A 331 8.04 0.33 6.72
N HIS A 332 8.10 -0.86 6.12
CA HIS A 332 7.04 -1.86 6.22
C HIS A 332 6.84 -2.31 7.67
N ILE A 333 7.93 -2.68 8.36
CA ILE A 333 7.90 -3.07 9.78
C ILE A 333 7.26 -1.96 10.64
N ARG A 334 7.66 -0.70 10.45
CA ARG A 334 7.10 0.46 11.17
C ARG A 334 5.59 0.67 10.94
N ARG A 335 5.06 0.29 9.78
CA ARG A 335 3.66 0.52 9.38
C ARG A 335 2.73 -0.64 9.70
N TYR A 336 3.24 -1.87 9.62
CA TYR A 336 2.42 -3.10 9.65
C TYR A 336 2.82 -4.10 10.73
N GLY A 337 3.99 -3.94 11.36
CA GLY A 337 4.49 -4.85 12.38
C GLY A 337 5.18 -6.09 11.80
N VAL A 338 5.26 -7.16 12.60
CA VAL A 338 5.95 -8.43 12.27
C VAL A 338 5.16 -9.70 12.64
N ASP A 339 3.89 -9.58 13.02
CA ASP A 339 3.06 -10.67 13.55
C ASP A 339 3.12 -11.95 12.69
N ILE A 340 2.90 -11.80 11.39
CA ILE A 340 2.92 -12.92 10.43
C ILE A 340 4.24 -13.03 9.66
N ALA A 341 5.26 -12.24 10.02
CA ALA A 341 6.50 -12.15 9.27
C ALA A 341 7.41 -13.39 9.40
N GLY A 342 8.14 -13.69 8.33
CA GLY A 342 9.20 -14.68 8.27
C GLY A 342 10.49 -14.20 8.95
N GLU A 343 11.45 -15.10 9.10
CA GLU A 343 12.65 -14.86 9.90
C GLU A 343 13.51 -13.69 9.39
N THR A 344 13.58 -13.47 8.07
CA THR A 344 14.37 -12.37 7.48
C THR A 344 13.85 -10.98 7.90
N ILE A 345 12.52 -10.78 7.90
CA ILE A 345 11.93 -9.50 8.33
C ILE A 345 12.04 -9.35 9.85
N LYS A 346 11.91 -10.46 10.60
CA LYS A 346 12.15 -10.46 12.05
C LYS A 346 13.59 -10.11 12.40
N GLU A 347 14.57 -10.62 11.67
CA GLU A 347 15.98 -10.27 11.85
C GLU A 347 16.22 -8.76 11.64
N VAL A 348 15.61 -8.16 10.60
CA VAL A 348 15.66 -6.70 10.39
C VAL A 348 14.99 -5.94 11.55
N ALA A 349 13.87 -6.42 12.08
CA ALA A 349 13.23 -5.81 13.26
C ALA A 349 14.12 -5.88 14.52
N ARG A 350 14.81 -7.02 14.75
CA ARG A 350 15.82 -7.15 15.82
C ARG A 350 17.02 -6.23 15.60
N GLU A 351 17.43 -5.98 14.36
CA GLU A 351 18.45 -4.96 14.03
C GLU A 351 17.96 -3.54 14.37
N MET A 352 16.74 -3.17 13.97
CA MET A 352 16.14 -1.88 14.31
C MET A 352 16.04 -1.66 15.83
N ALA A 353 15.63 -2.67 16.60
CA ALA A 353 15.59 -2.60 18.06
C ALA A 353 16.99 -2.45 18.67
N ALA A 354 17.97 -3.22 18.21
CA ALA A 354 19.36 -3.10 18.67
C ALA A 354 19.98 -1.72 18.35
N GLU A 355 19.69 -1.15 17.18
CA GLU A 355 20.08 0.22 16.82
C GLU A 355 19.48 1.26 17.78
N GLN A 356 18.19 1.14 18.12
CA GLN A 356 17.51 2.03 19.08
C GLN A 356 18.13 1.96 20.48
N PHE A 357 18.36 0.76 21.02
CA PHE A 357 18.99 0.60 22.34
C PHE A 357 20.46 1.08 22.35
N SER A 358 21.20 0.86 21.25
CA SER A 358 22.54 1.42 21.08
C SER A 358 22.53 2.96 21.09
N ALA A 359 21.59 3.59 20.39
CA ALA A 359 21.44 5.05 20.40
C ALA A 359 21.12 5.60 21.80
N LEU A 360 20.28 4.91 22.58
CA LEU A 360 19.99 5.27 23.97
C LEU A 360 21.20 5.11 24.89
N ALA A 361 22.00 4.06 24.73
CA ALA A 361 23.21 3.85 25.53
C ALA A 361 24.23 5.00 25.40
N HIS A 362 24.26 5.71 24.27
CA HIS A 362 25.10 6.89 24.06
C HIS A 362 24.54 8.18 24.67
N GLN A 363 23.24 8.25 24.98
CA GLN A 363 22.59 9.45 25.54
C GLN A 363 22.27 9.29 27.04
N LYS A 364 21.47 8.28 27.37
CA LYS A 364 21.06 7.91 28.72
C LYS A 364 20.51 6.48 28.68
N ILE A 365 21.19 5.55 29.34
CA ILE A 365 20.73 4.16 29.46
C ILE A 365 19.34 4.14 30.14
N PRO A 366 18.34 3.42 29.62
CA PRO A 366 17.04 3.29 30.26
C PRO A 366 17.18 2.67 31.65
N ALA A 367 16.56 3.32 32.64
CA ALA A 367 16.53 2.87 34.00
C ALA A 367 15.15 3.12 34.62
N PHE A 368 14.70 2.18 35.44
CA PHE A 368 13.47 2.25 36.21
C PHE A 368 13.82 2.44 37.70
N GLU A 369 13.16 3.40 38.34
CA GLU A 369 13.20 3.59 39.79
C GLU A 369 12.03 2.81 40.41
N MET A 370 12.34 1.79 41.21
CA MET A 370 11.35 0.93 41.86
C MET A 370 10.80 1.57 43.15
N PRO A 371 9.56 1.23 43.58
CA PRO A 371 8.96 1.78 44.81
C PRO A 371 9.75 1.49 46.10
N ASN A 372 10.58 0.45 46.10
CA ASN A 372 11.48 0.10 47.21
C ASN A 372 12.80 0.93 47.22
N GLY A 373 13.05 1.74 46.18
CA GLY A 373 14.27 2.55 46.01
C GLY A 373 15.36 1.92 45.14
N ASP A 374 15.17 0.70 44.62
CA ASP A 374 16.12 0.08 43.69
C ASP A 374 16.09 0.74 42.31
N VAL A 375 17.25 0.79 41.64
CA VAL A 375 17.37 1.26 40.25
C VAL A 375 17.75 0.08 39.36
N LEU A 376 16.87 -0.25 38.42
CA LEU A 376 17.05 -1.33 37.44
C LEU A 376 17.31 -0.76 36.06
N TYR A 377 18.29 -1.28 35.34
CA TYR A 377 18.63 -0.87 33.97
C TYR A 377 18.09 -1.89 32.96
N VAL A 378 17.87 -1.44 31.72
CA VAL A 378 17.35 -2.28 30.64
C VAL A 378 18.32 -2.31 29.46
N GLU A 379 18.63 -3.51 28.99
CA GLU A 379 19.37 -3.77 27.76
C GLU A 379 18.54 -4.69 26.83
N TYR A 380 18.65 -4.50 25.52
CA TYR A 380 18.00 -5.38 24.54
C TYR A 380 18.97 -6.43 24.01
N ASN A 381 18.52 -7.68 24.02
CA ASN A 381 19.31 -8.85 23.67
C ASN A 381 18.86 -9.40 22.30
N LYS A 382 19.56 -8.97 21.23
CA LYS A 382 19.26 -9.34 19.82
C LYS A 382 19.15 -10.85 19.60
N ASP A 383 19.97 -11.65 20.27
CA ASP A 383 20.03 -13.11 20.06
C ASP A 383 18.80 -13.85 20.64
N SER A 384 18.19 -13.30 21.70
CA SER A 384 17.02 -13.90 22.36
C SER A 384 15.70 -13.17 22.07
N ASP A 385 15.76 -11.97 21.50
CA ASP A 385 14.63 -11.07 21.26
C ASP A 385 13.91 -10.61 22.55
N MET A 386 14.71 -10.39 23.60
CA MET A 386 14.24 -10.09 24.96
C MET A 386 14.87 -8.79 25.48
N LEU A 387 14.14 -8.12 26.37
CA LEU A 387 14.66 -7.10 27.27
C LEU A 387 15.20 -7.77 28.54
N ASP A 388 16.52 -7.70 28.71
CA ASP A 388 17.23 -8.07 29.93
C ASP A 388 17.17 -6.88 30.90
N VAL A 389 16.62 -7.10 32.11
CA VAL A 389 16.47 -6.06 33.15
C VAL A 389 17.23 -6.47 34.41
N GLY A 390 18.03 -5.57 34.99
CA GLY A 390 18.74 -5.86 36.23
C GLY A 390 19.67 -4.76 36.71
N GLN A 391 20.52 -5.07 37.69
CA GLN A 391 21.51 -4.13 38.20
C GLN A 391 22.81 -4.17 37.37
N PRO A 392 23.50 -3.03 37.20
CA PRO A 392 24.75 -2.95 36.46
C PRO A 392 25.89 -3.53 37.30
N THR A 393 26.78 -4.28 36.66
CA THR A 393 28.00 -4.81 37.29
C THR A 393 29.23 -4.39 36.50
N ASN A 394 30.42 -4.58 37.09
CA ASN A 394 31.70 -4.31 36.43
C ASN A 394 31.95 -5.16 35.16
N ALA A 395 31.08 -6.13 34.85
CA ALA A 395 31.15 -6.99 33.67
C ALA A 395 29.98 -6.79 32.69
N GLY A 396 29.09 -5.81 32.92
CA GLY A 396 27.85 -5.59 32.17
C GLY A 396 26.59 -5.75 33.03
N LEU A 397 25.42 -5.74 32.43
CA LEU A 397 24.15 -5.98 33.11
C LEU A 397 24.01 -7.45 33.54
N VAL A 398 23.63 -7.70 34.79
CA VAL A 398 23.18 -9.03 35.21
C VAL A 398 21.67 -9.06 35.20
N ALA A 399 21.10 -9.68 34.16
CA ALA A 399 19.66 -9.84 34.00
C ALA A 399 19.04 -10.60 35.18
N GLN A 400 18.22 -9.89 35.95
CA GLN A 400 17.37 -10.43 37.01
C GLN A 400 16.02 -10.86 36.43
N HIS A 401 15.49 -10.05 35.50
CA HIS A 401 14.23 -10.29 34.79
C HIS A 401 14.42 -10.26 33.29
N ARG A 402 13.54 -10.97 32.58
CA ARG A 402 13.52 -11.05 31.12
C ARG A 402 12.11 -10.91 30.58
N PHE A 403 11.89 -9.97 29.68
CA PHE A 403 10.60 -9.73 29.04
C PHE A 403 10.73 -9.80 27.52
N PRO A 404 9.74 -10.36 26.79
CA PRO A 404 9.78 -10.35 25.33
C PRO A 404 9.66 -8.91 24.80
N TYR A 405 10.40 -8.60 23.74
CA TYR A 405 10.25 -7.34 23.03
C TYR A 405 9.16 -7.47 21.95
N ASP A 406 8.19 -6.55 21.93
CA ASP A 406 7.14 -6.51 20.93
C ASP A 406 7.48 -5.46 19.86
N HIS A 407 7.88 -5.93 18.68
CA HIS A 407 8.24 -5.07 17.53
C HIS A 407 7.04 -4.36 16.89
N ASN A 408 5.80 -4.70 17.26
CA ASN A 408 4.60 -4.04 16.76
C ASN A 408 4.28 -2.74 17.53
N ILE A 409 4.92 -2.52 18.68
CA ILE A 409 4.70 -1.33 19.53
C ILE A 409 5.99 -0.52 19.68
N GLY A 410 5.85 0.77 20.00
CA GLY A 410 6.99 1.66 20.19
C GLY A 410 7.88 1.26 21.37
N LEU A 411 9.13 1.70 21.33
CA LEU A 411 10.12 1.47 22.39
C LEU A 411 9.64 1.92 23.78
N ASP A 412 9.03 3.10 23.86
CA ASP A 412 8.47 3.63 25.13
C ASP A 412 7.32 2.75 25.65
N ALA A 413 6.50 2.16 24.76
CA ALA A 413 5.42 1.27 25.14
C ALA A 413 5.94 -0.09 25.64
N ASN A 414 7.01 -0.63 25.02
CA ASN A 414 7.73 -1.79 25.54
C ASN A 414 8.30 -1.51 26.94
N LEU A 415 8.99 -0.38 27.13
CA LEU A 415 9.56 0.00 28.43
C LEU A 415 8.48 0.24 29.49
N GLN A 416 7.36 0.87 29.14
CA GLN A 416 6.22 1.04 30.04
C GLN A 416 5.62 -0.31 30.47
N ALA A 417 5.37 -1.22 29.53
CA ALA A 417 4.80 -2.53 29.81
C ALA A 417 5.73 -3.41 30.67
N VAL A 418 7.05 -3.23 30.56
CA VAL A 418 8.04 -3.84 31.46
C VAL A 418 7.98 -3.20 32.85
N ASN A 419 7.96 -1.88 32.95
CA ASN A 419 7.87 -1.17 34.22
C ASN A 419 6.59 -1.53 35.00
N GLU A 420 5.43 -1.61 34.33
CA GLU A 420 4.17 -2.03 34.94
C GLU A 420 4.28 -3.44 35.54
N LYS A 421 4.83 -4.42 34.79
CA LYS A 421 5.06 -5.79 35.29
C LYS A 421 6.04 -5.85 36.46
N LEU A 422 7.09 -5.03 36.47
CA LEU A 422 8.05 -4.97 37.58
C LEU A 422 7.39 -4.43 38.86
N ASN A 423 6.53 -3.41 38.74
CA ASN A 423 5.78 -2.86 39.88
C ASN A 423 4.74 -3.84 40.48
N GLU A 424 4.31 -4.87 39.72
CA GLU A 424 3.44 -5.92 40.25
C GLU A 424 4.18 -6.93 41.14
N LEU A 425 5.50 -7.11 40.97
CA LEU A 425 6.31 -8.09 41.69
C LEU A 425 6.46 -7.74 43.18
N GLU A 426 6.33 -8.73 44.06
CA GLU A 426 6.36 -8.52 45.52
C GLU A 426 7.71 -7.99 46.03
N GLU A 427 8.81 -8.31 45.35
CA GLU A 427 10.18 -7.88 45.68
C GLU A 427 10.45 -6.38 45.50
N TYR A 428 9.67 -5.69 44.65
CA TYR A 428 9.80 -4.26 44.38
C TYR A 428 8.68 -3.41 44.99
N ARG A 429 7.69 -4.03 45.64
CA ARG A 429 6.67 -3.29 46.39
C ARG A 429 7.32 -2.57 47.57
N ALA A 430 6.87 -1.35 47.84
CA ALA A 430 7.30 -0.62 49.03
C ALA A 430 6.95 -1.43 50.29
N GLU A 431 7.95 -1.78 51.09
CA GLU A 431 7.70 -2.24 52.46
C GLU A 431 6.96 -1.13 53.20
N LEU A 432 5.72 -1.39 53.59
CA LEU A 432 5.00 -0.57 54.56
C LEU A 432 5.75 -0.68 55.88
N GLN A 433 6.69 0.24 56.11
CA GLN A 433 7.46 0.31 57.32
C GLN A 433 6.51 0.61 58.49
N GLU A 434 6.16 -0.42 59.27
CA GLU A 434 5.43 -0.29 60.53
C GLU A 434 6.32 0.43 61.56
N ALA A 435 6.43 1.75 61.41
CA ALA A 435 7.32 2.61 62.18
C ALA A 435 6.55 3.73 62.87
N GLU A 436 5.64 3.38 63.79
CA GLU A 436 5.45 4.13 65.04
C GLU A 436 4.59 3.38 66.11
N TYR A 437 5.04 2.18 66.50
CA TYR A 437 4.90 1.79 67.90
C TYR A 437 6.16 2.27 68.66
N SER A 438 5.95 2.95 69.80
CA SER A 438 6.96 3.34 70.82
C SER A 438 7.66 4.71 70.77
N VAL A 439 6.89 5.80 70.68
CA VAL A 439 7.16 7.05 71.45
C VAL A 439 5.83 7.49 72.09
N GLY A 440 5.70 7.84 73.36
CA GLY A 440 6.60 7.79 74.51
C GLY A 440 5.94 8.53 75.69
N MET A 441 5.93 7.94 76.90
CA MET A 441 5.40 8.63 78.10
C MET A 441 6.15 9.93 78.38
N ARG A 442 5.44 11.08 78.42
CA ARG A 442 5.66 12.34 79.21
C ARG A 442 4.96 13.50 78.50
N ARG A 443 3.86 14.06 79.01
CA ARG A 443 3.74 14.78 80.29
C ARG A 443 2.31 14.84 80.78
#